data_AF-A0A2N1RXA5-F1
#
_entry.id   AF-A0A2N1RXA5-F1
#
_cell.length_a   1.000
_cell.length_b   1.000
_cell.length_c   1.000
_cell.angle_alpha   90.00
_cell.angle_beta   90.00
_cell.angle_gamma   90.00
#
_symmetry.space_group_name_H-M   'P 1'
#
loop_
_entity.id
_entity.type
_entity.pdbx_description
1 polymer ?
#
loop_
_entity_poly.entity_id
_entity_poly.type
_entity_poly.pdbx_seq_one_letter_code
_entity_poly.pdbx_strand_id
1 'polypeptide(L)' 'MRNIIICLMLFLLLPVLYCEAKPKAQFTETVYDFGVMEKESSKKHTFVFKNTGSSTLVIERIKAG' A
#
# COMPACT_ATOMS: atom_id res chain seq x y z
N MET A 1 -14.79 36.34 24.56
CA MET A 1 -15.57 35.29 23.89
C MET A 1 -15.20 35.13 22.40
N ARG A 2 -15.11 36.22 21.62
CA ARG A 2 -14.68 36.20 20.21
C ARG A 2 -13.36 35.44 19.96
N ASN A 3 -12.34 35.70 20.76
CA ASN A 3 -11.00 35.09 20.58
C ASN A 3 -11.00 33.59 20.91
N ILE A 4 -11.85 33.15 21.85
CA ILE A 4 -12.01 31.74 22.23
C ILE A 4 -12.70 30.97 21.10
N ILE A 5 -13.72 31.57 20.48
CA ILE A 5 -14.43 30.97 19.33
C ILE A 5 -13.48 30.81 18.14
N ILE A 6 -12.63 31.81 17.89
CA ILE A 6 -11.61 31.73 16.83
C ILE A 6 -10.62 30.60 17.11
N CYS A 7 -10.13 30.44 18.35
CA CYS A 7 -9.24 29.33 18.70
C CYS A 7 -9.92 27.95 18.57
N LEU A 8 -11.19 27.83 18.98
CA LEU A 8 -11.98 26.60 18.82
C LEU A 8 -12.19 26.23 17.35
N MET A 9 -12.47 27.23 16.50
CA MET A 9 -12.64 27.03 15.07
C MET A 9 -11.31 26.66 14.38
N LEU A 10 -10.19 27.25 14.80
CA LEU A 10 -8.86 26.91 14.30
C LEU A 10 -8.44 25.50 14.71
N PHE A 11 -8.77 25.08 15.93
CA PHE A 11 -8.45 23.75 16.44
C PHE A 11 -9.23 22.64 15.72
N LEU A 12 -10.47 22.93 15.31
CA LEU A 12 -11.32 22.00 14.57
C LEU A 12 -10.84 21.76 13.12
N LEU A 13 -10.10 22.71 12.53
CA LEU A 13 -9.62 22.65 11.14
C LEU A 13 -8.23 22.00 10.99
N LEU A 14 -7.44 21.93 12.07
CA LEU A 14 -6.12 21.27 12.10
C LEU A 14 -6.11 19.83 11.53
N PRO A 15 -7.04 18.91 11.87
CA PRO A 15 -6.95 17.51 11.45
C PRO A 15 -7.06 17.30 9.92
N VAL A 16 -7.62 18.26 9.17
CA VAL A 16 -7.81 18.16 7.71
C VAL A 16 -6.48 18.29 6.95
N LEU A 17 -5.45 18.86 7.58
CA LEU A 17 -4.13 19.06 6.97
C LEU A 17 -3.20 17.84 7.10
N TYR A 18 -3.60 16.81 7.84
CA TYR A 18 -2.76 15.64 8.06
C TYR A 18 -2.95 14.65 6.89
N CYS A 19 -2.14 14.79 5.86
CA CYS A 19 -1.97 13.77 4.83
C CYS A 19 -0.95 12.74 5.32
N GLU A 20 -1.43 11.63 5.88
CA GLU A 20 -0.56 10.57 6.40
C GLU A 20 0.18 9.86 5.25
N ALA A 21 1.51 9.82 5.33
CA ALA A 21 2.32 9.12 4.35
C ALA A 21 2.25 7.60 4.58
N LYS A 22 1.50 6.90 3.72
CA LYS A 22 1.26 5.45 3.85
C LYS A 22 1.96 4.69 2.73
N PRO A 23 2.61 3.54 3.02
CA PRO A 23 3.19 2.71 1.98
C PRO A 23 2.05 2.00 1.22
N LYS A 24 2.25 1.73 -0.07
CA LYS A 24 1.25 1.06 -0.90
C LYS A 24 1.92 0.17 -1.93
N ALA A 25 1.82 -1.14 -1.75
CA ALA A 25 2.24 -2.11 -2.75
C ALA A 25 1.23 -2.15 -3.90
N GLN A 26 1.67 -1.90 -5.12
CA GLN A 26 0.88 -2.12 -6.33
C GLN A 26 1.53 -3.24 -7.13
N PHE A 27 0.82 -4.36 -7.24
CA PHE A 27 1.24 -5.52 -8.03
C PHE A 27 0.82 -5.35 -9.49
N THR A 28 1.67 -5.77 -10.41
CA THR A 28 1.31 -5.87 -11.84
C THR A 28 0.21 -6.92 -12.03
N GLU A 29 0.33 -8.03 -11.30
CA GLU A 29 -0.64 -9.13 -11.25
C GLU A 29 -0.59 -9.79 -9.86
N THR A 30 -1.71 -10.34 -9.40
CA THR A 30 -1.80 -11.01 -8.10
C THR A 30 -2.06 -12.51 -8.23
N VAL A 31 -2.33 -12.98 -9.45
CA VAL A 31 -2.63 -14.37 -9.77
C VAL A 31 -1.95 -14.69 -11.09
N TYR A 32 -1.30 -15.85 -11.15
CA TYR A 32 -0.73 -16.39 -12.38
C TYR A 32 -1.15 -17.85 -12.52
N ASP A 33 -1.65 -18.21 -13.70
CA ASP A 33 -2.01 -19.59 -14.05
C ASP A 33 -0.91 -20.19 -14.93
N PHE A 34 -0.30 -21.29 -14.47
CA PHE A 34 0.70 -22.02 -15.24
C PHE A 34 0.11 -22.81 -16.43
N GLY A 35 -1.22 -22.95 -16.47
CA GLY A 35 -1.96 -23.68 -17.46
C GLY A 35 -1.62 -25.17 -17.46
N VAL A 36 -1.71 -25.78 -18.65
CA VAL A 36 -1.29 -27.17 -18.84
C VAL A 36 0.23 -27.25 -18.75
N MET A 37 0.70 -28.16 -17.90
CA MET A 37 2.11 -28.46 -17.67
C MET A 37 2.42 -29.84 -18.24
N GLU A 38 3.51 -29.93 -19.01
CA GLU A 38 4.02 -31.22 -19.48
C GLU A 38 4.72 -31.95 -18.33
N LYS A 39 4.75 -33.29 -18.39
CA LYS A 39 5.49 -34.11 -17.42
C LYS A 39 6.97 -33.73 -17.45
N GLU A 40 7.58 -33.70 -16.27
CA GLU A 40 8.98 -33.31 -16.05
C GLU A 40 9.32 -31.85 -16.46
N SER A 41 8.32 -31.00 -16.73
CA SER A 41 8.56 -29.58 -17.05
C SER A 41 8.59 -28.71 -15.80
N SER A 42 9.51 -27.74 -15.77
CA SER A 42 9.60 -26.72 -14.71
C SER A 42 9.30 -25.34 -15.30
N LYS A 43 8.25 -24.67 -14.80
CA LYS A 43 7.96 -23.26 -15.10
C LYS A 43 8.22 -22.39 -13.86
N LYS A 44 8.64 -21.16 -14.11
CA LYS A 44 8.83 -20.14 -13.08
C LYS A 44 8.06 -18.90 -13.48
N HIS A 45 7.49 -18.22 -12.51
CA HIS A 45 6.83 -16.94 -12.69
C HIS A 45 7.26 -15.98 -11.58
N THR A 46 7.46 -14.71 -11.93
CA THR A 46 7.95 -13.67 -11.03
C THR A 46 6.91 -12.58 -10.90
N PHE A 47 6.33 -12.44 -9.71
CA PHE A 47 5.45 -11.32 -9.41
C PHE A 47 6.26 -10.04 -9.18
N VAL A 48 5.91 -8.99 -9.92
CA VAL A 48 6.52 -7.66 -9.79
C VAL A 48 5.52 -6.72 -9.12
N PHE A 49 6.01 -5.92 -8.18
CA PHE A 49 5.24 -4.85 -7.57
C PHE A 49 6.10 -3.61 -7.34
N LYS A 50 5.42 -2.47 -7.21
CA LYS A 50 6.04 -1.18 -6.93
C LYS A 50 5.40 -0.56 -5.69
N ASN A 51 6.22 0.07 -4.85
CA ASN A 51 5.69 0.98 -3.83
C ASN A 51 5.22 2.27 -4.51
N THR A 52 3.92 2.49 -4.51
CA THR A 52 3.26 3.72 -5.00
C THR A 52 2.77 4.62 -3.86
N GLY A 53 3.04 4.21 -2.62
CA GLY A 53 2.79 5.01 -1.44
C GLY A 53 3.81 6.14 -1.28
N SER A 54 3.52 7.05 -0.36
CA SER A 54 4.36 8.21 -0.05
C SER A 54 5.35 7.96 1.10
N SER A 55 5.42 6.72 1.61
CA SER A 55 6.40 6.29 2.62
C SER A 55 7.01 4.93 2.27
N THR A 56 8.08 4.54 2.97
CA THR A 56 8.81 3.30 2.74
C THR A 56 7.95 2.07 3.00
N LEU A 57 7.87 1.16 2.02
CA LEU A 57 7.23 -0.14 2.16
C LEU A 57 8.24 -1.16 2.70
N VAL A 58 8.04 -1.61 3.93
CA VAL A 58 8.83 -2.69 4.57
C VAL A 58 8.10 -4.01 4.40
N ILE A 59 8.80 -5.04 3.93
CA ILE A 59 8.26 -6.40 3.77
C ILE A 59 8.65 -7.21 4.99
N GLU A 60 7.70 -7.48 5.88
CA GLU A 60 7.98 -8.17 7.15
C GLU A 60 7.94 -9.70 7.03
N ARG A 61 7.06 -10.23 6.18
CA ARG A 61 6.88 -11.67 6.02
C ARG A 61 6.38 -12.02 4.63
N ILE A 62 6.90 -13.11 4.10
CA ILE A 62 6.39 -13.78 2.90
C ILE A 62 5.93 -15.18 3.32
N LYS A 63 4.78 -15.62 2.83
CA LYS A 63 4.26 -16.97 3.04
C LYS A 63 3.95 -17.60 1.69
N ALA A 64 4.32 -18.87 1.53
CA ALA A 64 3.72 -19.69 0.49
C ALA A 64 2.26 -19.95 0.87
N GLY A 65 1.36 -19.85 -0.12
CA GLY A 65 -0.03 -20.26 0.01
C GLY A 65 -0.18 -21.78 0.05
#